data_AF-A0A5B1QCX1-F1
#
_entry.id   AF-A0A5B1QCX1-F1
#
_cell.length_a   1.000
_cell.length_b   1.000
_cell.length_c   1.000
_cell.angle_alpha   90.00
_cell.angle_beta   90.00
_cell.angle_gamma   90.00
#
_symmetry.space_group_name_H-M   'P 1'
#
loop_
_entity.id
_entity.type
_entity.pdbx_description
1 polymer ?
#
loop_
_entity_poly.entity_id
_entity_poly.type
_entity_poly.pdbx_seq_one_letter_code
_entity_poly.pdbx_strand_id
1 'polypeptide(L)'
;MTSGLLQDTTSSPSAVDTGSTSGPRFQPYASSKHHVTKSRYITSNDPRGYIPVYEYPLNGQWIMMDVDDGYVLWTGIWKALGNSKADIVKMIESQPDLASQIRRVRGGYLKIQGTWMPYEVALRLSRRVAWPIRHDLVPLFG
;
A
#
# COMPACT_ATOMS: atom_id res chain seq x y z
N MET A 1 -43.78 -4.20 -52.90
CA MET A 1 -44.23 -3.75 -51.56
C MET A 1 -43.22 -2.75 -51.06
N THR A 2 -43.60 -1.48 -51.02
CA THR A 2 -42.77 -0.34 -50.62
C THR A 2 -43.16 0.03 -49.19
N SER A 3 -42.20 0.05 -48.26
CA SER A 3 -42.31 0.74 -46.97
C SER A 3 -40.96 0.69 -46.26
N GLY A 4 -40.49 1.87 -45.81
CA GLY A 4 -39.25 2.03 -45.05
C GLY A 4 -38.89 3.50 -44.86
N LEU A 5 -39.70 4.20 -44.07
CA LEU A 5 -39.56 5.61 -43.69
C LEU A 5 -38.36 5.86 -42.75
N LEU A 6 -37.80 7.05 -42.94
CA LEU A 6 -37.35 8.05 -41.96
C LEU A 6 -36.05 7.89 -41.16
N GLN A 7 -35.24 8.92 -41.41
CA GLN A 7 -34.14 9.53 -40.69
C GLN A 7 -34.55 9.96 -39.28
N ASP A 8 -33.71 9.69 -38.28
CA ASP A 8 -33.66 10.50 -37.05
C ASP A 8 -32.20 10.73 -36.66
N THR A 9 -31.76 11.96 -36.88
CA THR A 9 -30.50 12.53 -36.38
C THR A 9 -30.65 12.84 -34.89
N THR A 10 -29.98 12.08 -34.04
CA THR A 10 -29.80 12.43 -32.62
C THR A 10 -28.32 12.66 -32.35
N SER A 11 -27.94 13.94 -32.35
CA SER A 11 -26.65 14.42 -31.86
C SER A 11 -26.55 14.11 -30.37
N SER A 12 -25.71 13.14 -30.00
CA SER A 12 -25.36 12.88 -28.59
C SER A 12 -24.16 13.73 -28.20
N PRO A 13 -24.19 14.40 -27.03
CA PRO A 13 -23.13 15.29 -26.59
C PRO A 13 -21.87 14.49 -26.28
N SER A 14 -20.74 15.03 -26.76
CA SER A 14 -19.39 14.54 -26.53
C SER A 14 -19.19 14.16 -25.07
N ALA A 15 -18.88 12.89 -24.82
CA ALA A 15 -18.36 12.44 -23.54
C ALA A 15 -17.15 13.31 -23.20
N VAL A 16 -17.26 14.05 -22.10
CA VAL A 16 -16.15 14.73 -21.47
C VAL A 16 -15.18 13.63 -21.04
N ASP A 17 -14.13 13.44 -21.84
CA ASP A 17 -12.98 12.62 -21.48
C ASP A 17 -12.33 13.29 -20.27
N THR A 18 -12.81 12.91 -19.08
CA THR A 18 -12.21 13.29 -17.82
C THR A 18 -11.00 12.37 -17.70
N GLY A 19 -9.95 12.72 -18.44
CA GLY A 19 -8.69 11.99 -18.45
C GLY A 19 -8.27 11.76 -17.00
N SER A 20 -8.43 10.52 -16.55
CA SER A 20 -7.95 10.11 -15.25
C SER A 20 -6.45 10.36 -15.25
N THR A 21 -5.99 11.28 -14.42
CA THR A 21 -4.59 11.37 -13.99
C THR A 21 -4.28 10.12 -13.15
N SER A 22 -4.33 8.94 -13.78
CA SER A 22 -4.01 7.67 -13.16
C SER A 22 -2.52 7.44 -13.28
N GLY A 23 -1.75 8.24 -12.54
CA GLY A 23 -0.45 7.78 -12.08
C GLY A 23 -0.64 6.50 -11.26
N PRO A 24 0.42 5.69 -11.07
CA PRO A 24 0.37 4.53 -10.18
C PRO A 24 -0.17 4.96 -8.81
N ARG A 25 -1.27 4.35 -8.35
CA ARG A 25 -1.97 4.74 -7.10
C ARG A 25 -1.04 4.73 -5.88
N PHE A 26 -0.01 3.87 -5.88
CA PHE A 26 0.91 3.66 -4.76
C PHE A 26 2.33 4.07 -5.14
N GLN A 27 2.51 5.35 -5.47
CA GLN A 27 3.83 5.91 -5.76
C GLN A 27 4.38 6.66 -4.55
N PRO A 28 5.67 6.47 -4.20
CA PRO A 28 6.24 7.19 -3.08
C PRO A 28 6.26 8.71 -3.29
N TYR A 29 6.03 9.45 -2.22
CA TYR A 29 6.18 10.91 -2.23
C TYR A 29 7.64 11.30 -2.08
N ALA A 30 8.02 12.42 -2.69
CA ALA A 30 9.35 12.97 -2.53
C ALA A 30 9.59 13.40 -1.07
N SER A 31 10.76 13.06 -0.55
CA SER A 31 11.22 13.50 0.76
C SER A 31 12.68 13.89 0.68
N SER A 32 13.06 14.96 1.37
CA SER A 32 14.47 15.37 1.51
C SER A 32 15.25 14.45 2.46
N LYS A 33 14.56 13.69 3.33
CA LYS A 33 15.19 12.89 4.39
C LYS A 33 15.45 11.44 3.99
N HIS A 34 14.62 10.87 3.13
CA HIS A 34 14.64 9.45 2.81
C HIS A 34 14.85 9.20 1.33
N HIS A 35 15.86 8.38 1.01
CA HIS A 35 16.09 7.87 -0.34
C HIS A 35 15.34 6.55 -0.51
N VAL A 36 14.22 6.59 -1.24
CA VAL A 36 13.41 5.40 -1.53
C VAL A 36 14.00 4.63 -2.70
N THR A 37 14.26 3.35 -2.48
CA THR A 37 14.74 2.42 -3.51
C THR A 37 13.64 1.44 -3.90
N LYS A 38 13.71 0.89 -5.12
CA LYS A 38 12.80 -0.15 -5.59
C LYS A 38 13.54 -1.49 -5.66
N SER A 39 12.98 -2.50 -5.00
CA SER A 39 13.56 -3.85 -4.90
C SER A 39 12.50 -4.92 -5.18
N ARG A 40 12.93 -6.16 -5.45
CA ARG A 40 12.03 -7.31 -5.63
C ARG A 40 12.53 -8.49 -4.81
N TYR A 41 11.67 -9.01 -3.93
CA TYR A 41 12.01 -10.12 -3.03
C TYR A 41 11.22 -11.37 -3.38
N ILE A 42 11.90 -12.49 -3.59
CA ILE A 42 11.27 -13.80 -3.87
C ILE A 42 10.64 -14.35 -2.59
N THR A 43 9.42 -14.87 -2.69
CA THR A 43 8.72 -15.50 -1.57
C THR A 43 7.65 -16.47 -2.05
N SER A 44 7.47 -17.59 -1.35
CA SER A 44 6.36 -18.52 -1.59
C SER A 44 5.07 -18.13 -0.87
N ASN A 45 5.13 -17.12 0.01
CA ASN A 45 3.98 -16.65 0.79
C ASN A 45 3.06 -15.68 0.02
N ASP A 46 3.45 -15.28 -1.19
CA ASP A 46 2.66 -14.44 -2.08
C ASP A 46 2.34 -15.23 -3.36
N PRO A 47 1.09 -15.24 -3.86
CA PRO A 47 0.72 -15.95 -5.09
C PRO A 47 1.56 -15.56 -6.32
N ARG A 48 2.13 -14.35 -6.34
CA ARG A 48 3.01 -13.88 -7.43
C ARG A 48 4.39 -14.56 -7.41
N GLY A 49 4.77 -15.21 -6.31
CA GLY A 49 6.12 -15.77 -6.11
C GLY A 49 7.17 -14.72 -5.74
N TYR A 50 6.79 -13.44 -5.65
CA TYR A 50 7.64 -12.34 -5.26
C TYR A 50 6.82 -11.17 -4.71
N ILE A 51 7.47 -10.26 -3.99
CA ILE A 51 6.92 -8.98 -3.54
C ILE A 51 7.84 -7.87 -4.05
N PRO A 52 7.41 -7.03 -5.00
CA PRO A 52 8.11 -5.81 -5.37
C PRO A 52 7.84 -4.72 -4.32
N VAL A 53 8.86 -4.03 -3.85
CA VAL A 53 8.71 -3.02 -2.79
C VAL A 53 9.40 -1.71 -3.13
N TYR A 54 8.79 -0.62 -2.69
CA TYR A 54 9.50 0.61 -2.35
C TYR A 54 10.00 0.50 -0.92
N GLU A 55 11.27 0.81 -0.68
CA GLU A 55 11.88 0.65 0.64
C GLU A 55 12.90 1.72 1.01
N TYR A 56 13.00 2.01 2.30
CA TYR A 56 14.05 2.81 2.91
C TYR A 56 14.26 2.41 4.38
N PRO A 57 15.46 2.63 4.93
CA PRO A 57 15.75 2.37 6.33
C PRO A 57 15.24 3.50 7.25
N LEU A 58 14.70 3.14 8.41
CA LEU A 58 14.30 4.07 9.47
C LEU A 58 14.50 3.41 10.84
N ASN A 59 15.26 4.05 11.74
CA ASN A 59 15.52 3.56 13.11
C ASN A 59 15.92 2.08 13.17
N GLY A 60 16.80 1.64 12.24
CA GLY A 60 17.27 0.25 12.16
C GLY A 60 16.21 -0.76 11.66
N GLN A 61 15.06 -0.28 11.16
CA GLN A 61 14.03 -1.09 10.54
C GLN A 61 13.86 -0.72 9.07
N TRP A 62 13.26 -1.62 8.30
CA TRP A 62 12.91 -1.35 6.92
C TRP A 62 11.44 -0.95 6.82
N ILE A 63 11.20 0.21 6.23
CA ILE A 63 9.87 0.65 5.84
C ILE A 63 9.65 0.20 4.41
N MET A 64 8.55 -0.50 4.15
CA MET A 64 8.26 -1.07 2.84
C MET A 64 6.80 -0.86 2.45
N MET A 65 6.60 -0.61 1.17
CA MET A 65 5.29 -0.62 0.53
C MET A 65 5.38 -1.46 -0.74
N ASP A 66 4.46 -2.40 -0.90
CA ASP A 66 4.31 -3.20 -2.11
C ASP A 66 3.97 -2.28 -3.27
N VAL A 67 4.68 -2.45 -4.38
CA VAL A 67 4.56 -1.58 -5.56
C VAL A 67 3.23 -1.83 -6.29
N ASP A 68 2.72 -3.07 -6.27
CA ASP A 68 1.59 -3.46 -7.10
C ASP A 68 0.25 -3.24 -6.37
N ASP A 69 0.16 -3.65 -5.09
CA ASP A 69 -1.08 -3.64 -4.31
C ASP A 69 -1.12 -2.59 -3.19
N GLY A 70 -0.01 -1.89 -2.94
CA GLY A 70 0.09 -0.83 -1.93
C GLY A 70 0.09 -1.34 -0.49
N TYR A 71 0.19 -2.65 -0.25
CA TYR A 71 0.30 -3.16 1.12
C TYR A 71 1.57 -2.63 1.77
N VAL A 72 1.44 -2.19 3.03
CA VAL A 72 2.55 -1.62 3.80
C VAL A 72 3.01 -2.63 4.84
N LEU A 73 4.33 -2.79 4.99
CA LEU A 73 4.92 -3.59 6.06
C LEU A 73 4.74 -2.88 7.41
N TRP A 74 3.60 -3.11 8.04
CA TRP A 74 3.24 -2.50 9.33
C TRP A 74 4.23 -2.84 10.44
N THR A 75 4.76 -4.07 10.45
CA THR A 75 5.78 -4.47 11.43
C THR A 75 7.03 -3.60 11.37
N GLY A 76 7.43 -3.11 10.19
CA GLY A 76 8.56 -2.20 10.02
C GLY A 76 8.33 -0.87 10.72
N ILE A 77 7.18 -0.24 10.45
CA ILE A 77 6.75 1.02 11.10
C ILE A 77 6.65 0.85 12.62
N TRP A 78 6.01 -0.23 13.07
CA TRP A 78 5.79 -0.48 14.49
C TRP A 78 7.09 -0.66 15.27
N LYS A 79 8.05 -1.41 14.71
CA LYS A 79 9.38 -1.56 15.32
C LYS A 79 10.22 -0.29 15.22
N ALA A 80 10.03 0.54 14.18
CA ALA A 80 10.72 1.82 14.06
C ALA A 80 10.28 2.83 15.14
N LEU A 81 9.08 2.64 15.71
CA LEU A 81 8.60 3.36 16.89
C LEU A 81 9.19 2.83 18.22
N GLY A 82 9.98 1.75 18.18
CA GLY A 82 10.54 1.10 19.37
C GLY A 82 9.62 0.08 20.03
N ASN A 83 8.44 -0.19 19.44
CA ASN A 83 7.49 -1.15 20.01
C ASN A 83 7.87 -2.61 19.70
N SER A 84 7.40 -3.53 20.54
CA SER A 84 7.62 -4.96 20.36
C SER A 84 6.68 -5.56 19.30
N LYS A 85 7.12 -6.63 18.63
CA LYS A 85 6.27 -7.36 17.67
C LYS A 85 5.06 -8.01 18.33
N ALA A 86 5.15 -8.37 19.62
CA ALA A 86 4.06 -9.03 20.35
C ALA A 86 2.81 -8.13 20.45
N ASP A 87 3.00 -6.82 20.52
CA ASP A 87 1.89 -5.86 20.64
C ASP A 87 1.06 -5.78 19.35
N ILE A 88 1.68 -6.03 18.19
CA ILE A 88 0.97 -6.12 16.90
C ILE A 88 -0.03 -7.27 16.93
N VAL A 89 0.35 -8.42 17.49
CA VAL A 89 -0.52 -9.60 17.54
C VAL A 89 -1.77 -9.29 18.35
N LYS A 90 -1.59 -8.75 19.56
CA LYS A 90 -2.70 -8.32 20.44
C LYS A 90 -3.60 -7.29 19.77
N MET A 91 -3.02 -6.31 19.09
CA MET A 91 -3.77 -5.28 18.36
C MET A 91 -4.67 -5.90 17.28
N ILE A 92 -4.14 -6.84 16.49
CA ILE A 92 -4.91 -7.50 15.42
C ILE A 92 -5.99 -8.42 16.01
N GLU A 93 -5.69 -9.16 17.08
CA GLU A 93 -6.66 -10.05 17.72
C GLU A 93 -7.85 -9.29 18.32
N SER A 94 -7.64 -8.06 18.78
CA SER A 94 -8.73 -7.20 19.26
C SER A 94 -9.65 -6.66 18.15
N GLN A 95 -9.28 -6.84 16.87
CA GLN A 95 -10.00 -6.31 15.70
C GLN A 95 -10.16 -7.37 14.61
N PRO A 96 -11.20 -8.23 14.69
CA PRO A 96 -11.40 -9.33 13.74
C PRO A 96 -11.51 -8.87 12.29
N ASP A 97 -12.16 -7.73 12.04
CA ASP A 97 -12.34 -7.14 10.70
C ASP A 97 -11.01 -6.72 10.06
N LEU A 98 -10.02 -6.37 10.89
CA LEU A 98 -8.68 -6.05 10.44
C LEU A 98 -7.89 -7.32 10.14
N ALA A 99 -8.09 -8.38 10.93
CA ALA A 99 -7.37 -9.64 10.78
C ALA A 99 -7.62 -10.31 9.40
N SER A 100 -8.80 -10.13 8.81
CA SER A 100 -9.17 -10.69 7.50
C SER A 100 -8.51 -9.97 6.31
N GLN A 101 -8.08 -8.72 6.49
CA GLN A 101 -7.49 -7.89 5.43
C GLN A 101 -5.96 -7.96 5.39
N ILE A 102 -5.35 -8.60 6.39
CA ILE A 102 -3.90 -8.62 6.61
C ILE A 102 -3.23 -9.77 5.85
N ARG A 103 -2.09 -9.47 5.22
CA ARG A 103 -1.18 -10.48 4.67
C ARG A 103 -0.05 -10.75 5.67
N ARG A 104 0.14 -12.01 6.06
CA ARG A 104 1.23 -12.43 6.96
C ARG A 104 2.32 -13.15 6.16
N VAL A 105 3.47 -12.50 6.00
CA VAL A 105 4.65 -13.08 5.36
C VAL A 105 5.52 -13.72 6.44
N ARG A 106 5.73 -15.04 6.34
CA ARG A 106 6.46 -15.87 7.32
C ARG A 106 7.39 -16.83 6.61
N GLY A 107 8.61 -17.03 7.11
CA GLY A 107 9.60 -17.85 6.41
C GLY A 107 10.24 -17.10 5.23
N GLY A 108 11.30 -17.67 4.66
CA GLY A 108 12.06 -17.01 3.61
C GLY A 108 12.86 -15.79 4.09
N TYR A 109 13.02 -14.78 3.22
CA TYR A 109 13.90 -13.64 3.46
C TYR A 109 13.41 -12.75 4.61
N LEU A 110 14.22 -12.60 5.66
CA LEU A 110 13.84 -11.95 6.93
C LEU A 110 13.33 -10.50 6.76
N LYS A 111 13.87 -9.77 5.79
CA LYS A 111 13.60 -8.33 5.60
C LYS A 111 12.12 -8.04 5.30
N ILE A 112 11.45 -8.94 4.58
CA ILE A 112 10.04 -8.79 4.16
C ILE A 112 9.04 -9.48 5.10
N GLN A 113 9.53 -10.15 6.14
CA GLN A 113 8.67 -10.89 7.06
C GLN A 113 7.90 -9.94 7.99
N GLY A 114 6.65 -10.32 8.27
CA GLY A 114 5.81 -9.59 9.20
C GLY A 114 4.37 -9.46 8.73
N THR A 115 3.69 -8.51 9.35
CA THR A 115 2.32 -8.14 9.07
C THR A 115 2.30 -7.05 8.02
N TRP A 116 1.70 -7.35 6.88
CA TRP A 116 1.41 -6.41 5.81
C TRP A 116 -0.05 -6.00 5.86
N MET A 117 -0.32 -4.70 5.78
CA MET A 117 -1.67 -4.13 5.89
C MET A 117 -2.02 -3.32 4.64
N PRO A 118 -3.31 -3.26 4.24
CA PRO A 118 -3.74 -2.36 3.17
C PRO A 118 -3.32 -0.92 3.42
N TYR A 119 -2.94 -0.20 2.36
CA TYR A 119 -2.49 1.20 2.43
C TYR A 119 -3.36 2.08 3.33
N GLU A 120 -4.67 2.10 3.08
CA GLU A 120 -5.62 2.97 3.80
C GLU A 120 -5.69 2.67 5.30
N VAL A 121 -5.54 1.39 5.65
CA VAL A 121 -5.51 0.93 7.04
C VAL A 121 -4.21 1.37 7.70
N ALA A 122 -3.07 1.15 7.04
CA ALA A 122 -1.76 1.54 7.54
C ALA A 122 -1.66 3.08 7.73
N LEU A 123 -2.21 3.86 6.79
CA LEU A 123 -2.30 5.32 6.88
C LEU A 123 -3.13 5.75 8.10
N ARG A 124 -4.34 5.19 8.24
CA ARG A 124 -5.24 5.51 9.36
C ARG A 124 -4.62 5.18 10.71
N LEU A 125 -3.94 4.04 10.83
CA LEU A 125 -3.25 3.65 12.06
C LEU A 125 -2.03 4.55 12.32
N SER A 126 -1.22 4.84 11.29
CA SER A 126 -0.05 5.71 11.42
C SER A 126 -0.41 7.10 11.94
N ARG A 127 -1.53 7.68 11.50
CA ARG A 127 -2.04 8.96 12.03
C ARG A 127 -2.34 8.94 13.53
N ARG A 128 -2.64 7.77 14.11
CA ARG A 128 -2.97 7.61 15.54
C ARG A 128 -1.75 7.31 16.38
N VAL A 129 -0.85 6.43 15.89
CA VAL A 129 0.22 5.84 16.71
C VAL A 129 1.62 6.26 16.30
N ALA A 130 1.81 6.74 15.07
CA ALA A 130 3.12 7.01 14.49
C ALA A 130 3.48 8.51 14.46
N TRP A 131 2.86 9.32 15.34
CA TRP A 131 3.17 10.75 15.45
C TRP A 131 4.69 11.05 15.59
N PRO A 132 5.49 10.28 16.37
CA PRO A 132 6.92 10.56 16.52
C PRO A 132 7.73 10.48 15.24
N ILE A 133 7.32 9.63 14.29
CA ILE A 133 8.02 9.40 13.01
C ILE A 133 7.20 9.90 11.80
N ARG A 134 6.17 10.71 12.02
CA ARG A 134 5.21 11.12 10.96
C ARG A 134 5.87 11.71 9.71
N HIS A 135 6.92 12.52 9.89
CA HIS A 135 7.66 13.12 8.77
C HIS A 135 8.54 12.11 8.04
N ASP A 136 8.94 11.04 8.73
CA ASP A 136 9.68 9.93 8.14
C ASP A 136 8.78 9.01 7.31
N LEU A 137 7.46 9.07 7.48
CA LEU A 137 6.48 8.28 6.74
C LEU A 137 5.91 9.00 5.52
N VAL A 138 6.27 10.28 5.30
CA VAL A 138 5.92 11.05 4.10
C VAL A 138 6.16 10.27 2.81
N PRO A 139 7.31 9.57 2.62
CA PRO A 139 7.52 8.83 1.38
C PRO A 139 6.46 7.77 1.08
N LEU A 140 5.81 7.19 2.09
CA LEU A 140 4.70 6.26 1.87
C LEU A 140 3.37 7.00 1.73
N PHE A 141 3.11 7.98 2.60
CA PHE A 141 1.75 8.44 2.89
C PHE A 141 1.38 9.85 2.42
N GLY A 142 2.37 10.67 2.07
CA GLY A 142 2.17 12.09 1.78
C GLY A 142 2.18 12.95 3.03
#